data_AF-A0A8K0DIQ8-F1
#
_entry.id   AF-A0A8K0DIQ8-F1
#
_cell.length_a   1.000
_cell.length_b   1.000
_cell.length_c   1.000
_cell.angle_alpha   90.00
_cell.angle_beta   90.00
_cell.angle_gamma   90.00
#
_symmetry.space_group_name_H-M   'P 1'
#
loop_
_entity.id
_entity.type
_entity.pdbx_description
1 polymer ?
#
loop_
_entity_poly.entity_id
_entity_poly.type
_entity_poly.pdbx_seq_one_letter_code
_entity_poly.pdbx_strand_id
1 'polypeptide(L)'
;MYLQDMQELPTKMDPAEFKKFTGGYFTARRSDVFFSGIFTDQTIEQTLLKSMSVEGGPFKRGVTEGVVYKWIKGVIFSKDIIEGIEEFCNISFKKKLSTR
;
A
#
# COMPACT_ATOMS: atom_id res chain seq x y z
N MET A 1 4.16 -28.18 4.17
CA MET A 1 3.13 -27.14 4.06
C MET A 1 3.50 -26.11 3.02
N TYR A 2 4.27 -25.04 3.30
CA TYR A 2 4.51 -23.96 2.32
C TYR A 2 5.00 -24.43 0.94
N LEU A 3 6.00 -25.31 0.88
CA LEU A 3 6.52 -25.83 -0.40
C LEU A 3 5.45 -26.60 -1.20
N GLN A 4 4.64 -27.40 -0.51
CA GLN A 4 3.57 -28.21 -1.13
C GLN A 4 2.46 -27.29 -1.64
N ASP A 5 2.08 -26.28 -0.85
CA ASP A 5 1.08 -25.28 -1.26
C ASP A 5 1.56 -24.48 -2.48
N MET A 6 2.86 -24.18 -2.56
CA MET A 6 3.47 -23.51 -3.72
C MET A 6 3.52 -24.40 -4.97
N GLN A 7 3.66 -25.72 -4.81
CA GLN A 7 3.60 -26.68 -5.92
C GLN A 7 2.19 -26.80 -6.51
N GLU A 8 1.15 -26.61 -5.68
CA GLU A 8 -0.26 -26.63 -6.09
C GLU A 8 -0.77 -25.25 -6.53
N LEU A 9 0.05 -24.20 -6.41
CA LEU A 9 -0.34 -22.84 -6.80
C LEU A 9 -0.81 -22.71 -8.27
N PRO A 10 -0.19 -23.39 -9.27
CA PRO A 10 -0.65 -23.32 -10.66
C PRO A 10 -2.04 -23.89 -10.90
N THR A 11 -2.51 -24.82 -10.05
CA THR A 11 -3.83 -25.44 -10.19
C THR A 11 -4.91 -24.70 -9.41
N LYS A 12 -4.52 -23.88 -8.41
CA LYS A 12 -5.41 -23.11 -7.55
C LYS A 12 -5.61 -21.66 -8.01
N MET A 13 -4.62 -21.07 -8.68
CA MET A 13 -4.63 -19.68 -9.14
C MET A 13 -5.05 -19.58 -10.61
N ASP A 14 -5.67 -18.47 -10.99
CA ASP A 14 -5.94 -18.18 -12.41
C ASP A 14 -4.64 -18.21 -13.24
N PRO A 15 -4.60 -18.86 -14.41
CA PRO A 15 -3.38 -18.99 -15.20
C PRO A 15 -2.72 -17.66 -15.59
N ALA A 16 -3.51 -16.60 -15.82
CA ALA A 16 -2.97 -15.28 -16.16
C ALA A 16 -2.40 -14.58 -14.93
N GLU A 17 -3.02 -14.75 -13.75
CA GLU A 17 -2.48 -14.27 -12.48
C GLU A 17 -1.20 -15.01 -12.08
N PHE A 18 -1.16 -16.33 -12.23
CA PHE A 18 0.03 -17.14 -11.94
C PHE A 18 1.22 -16.73 -12.81
N LYS A 19 0.99 -16.42 -14.09
CA LYS A 19 2.03 -15.89 -14.99
C LYS A 19 2.58 -14.54 -14.51
N LYS A 20 1.72 -13.64 -14.03
CA LYS A 20 2.14 -12.35 -13.46
C LYS A 20 2.86 -12.53 -12.12
N PHE A 21 2.41 -13.47 -11.30
CA PHE A 21 3.01 -13.82 -10.02
C PHE A 21 4.44 -14.35 -10.19
N THR A 22 4.64 -15.33 -11.07
CA THR A 22 5.97 -15.85 -11.41
C THR A 22 6.86 -14.82 -12.09
N GLY A 23 6.27 -13.86 -12.82
CA GLY A 23 6.96 -12.69 -13.37
C GLY A 23 7.36 -11.62 -12.34
N GLY A 24 7.03 -11.78 -11.05
CA GLY A 24 7.43 -10.88 -9.98
C GLY A 24 6.63 -9.57 -9.88
N TYR A 25 5.50 -9.45 -10.58
CA TYR A 25 4.73 -8.20 -10.69
C TYR A 25 4.12 -7.72 -9.36
N PHE A 26 3.91 -8.63 -8.40
CA PHE A 26 3.32 -8.32 -7.10
C PHE A 26 4.36 -8.02 -6.03
N THR A 27 5.66 -8.14 -6.34
CA THR A 27 6.71 -8.07 -5.34
C THR A 27 7.76 -7.02 -5.69
N ALA A 28 8.10 -6.16 -4.71
CA ALA A 28 9.27 -5.31 -4.79
C ALA A 28 10.50 -6.09 -4.33
N ARG A 29 11.54 -6.17 -5.17
CA ARG A 29 12.76 -6.92 -4.88
C ARG A 29 13.67 -6.12 -3.96
N ARG A 30 14.08 -6.69 -2.82
CA ARG A 30 15.03 -6.05 -1.88
C ARG A 30 16.50 -6.45 -2.10
N SER A 31 16.74 -7.57 -2.79
CA SER A 31 18.09 -8.07 -3.13
C SER A 31 18.03 -9.08 -4.28
N ASP A 32 19.16 -9.41 -4.92
CA ASP A 32 19.16 -10.35 -6.05
C ASP A 32 19.05 -11.84 -5.69
N VAL A 33 18.73 -12.14 -4.43
CA VAL A 33 18.48 -13.51 -3.95
C VAL A 33 17.10 -13.99 -4.43
N PHE A 34 16.95 -15.29 -4.63
CA PHE A 34 15.67 -15.91 -4.96
C PHE A 34 14.68 -15.76 -3.78
N PHE A 35 13.40 -15.46 -4.05
CA PHE A 35 12.36 -15.20 -3.04
C PHE A 35 12.63 -14.01 -2.07
N SER A 36 13.47 -13.05 -2.46
CA SER A 36 13.72 -11.83 -1.67
C SER A 36 12.64 -10.74 -1.81
N GLY A 37 11.63 -11.00 -2.65
CA GLY A 37 10.54 -10.06 -2.94
C GLY A 37 9.55 -9.95 -1.79
N ILE A 38 9.18 -8.73 -1.43
CA ILE A 38 8.07 -8.43 -0.51
C ILE A 38 6.87 -7.97 -1.34
N PHE A 39 5.66 -8.33 -0.94
CA PHE A 39 4.46 -7.83 -1.62
C PHE A 39 4.44 -6.29 -1.63
N THR A 40 4.10 -5.71 -2.77
CA THR A 40 4.04 -4.26 -2.96
C THR A 40 3.05 -3.62 -2.01
N ASP A 41 1.88 -4.24 -1.81
CA ASP A 41 0.84 -3.73 -0.91
C ASP A 41 1.34 -3.70 0.54
N GLN A 42 1.97 -4.78 0.99
CA GLN A 42 2.59 -4.82 2.32
C GLN A 42 3.66 -3.72 2.48
N THR A 43 4.41 -3.42 1.42
CA THR A 43 5.43 -2.36 1.44
C THR A 43 4.77 -0.98 1.57
N ILE A 44 3.70 -0.72 0.83
CA ILE A 44 2.93 0.53 0.88
C ILE A 44 2.35 0.69 2.29
N GLU A 45 1.65 -0.31 2.80
CA GLU A 45 1.03 -0.28 4.12
C GLU A 45 2.06 -0.04 5.23
N GLN A 46 3.14 -0.81 5.25
CA GLN A 46 4.19 -0.65 6.26
C GLN A 46 4.84 0.73 6.19
N THR A 47 5.02 1.29 4.99
CA THR A 47 5.59 2.63 4.80
C THR A 47 4.66 3.71 5.33
N LEU A 48 3.36 3.63 5.00
CA LEU A 48 2.34 4.54 5.51
C LEU A 48 2.24 4.46 7.03
N LEU A 49 2.16 3.26 7.60
CA LEU A 49 2.07 3.06 9.05
C LEU A 49 3.30 3.60 9.78
N LYS A 50 4.51 3.43 9.22
CA LYS A 50 5.74 4.01 9.79
C LYS A 50 5.69 5.54 9.79
N SER A 51 5.22 6.16 8.70
CA SER A 51 5.09 7.62 8.63
C SER A 51 4.14 8.19 9.69
N MET A 52 3.14 7.40 10.10
CA MET A 52 2.15 7.78 11.11
C MET A 52 2.53 7.32 12.54
N SER A 53 3.58 6.51 12.69
CA SER A 53 4.10 6.04 13.99
C SER A 53 5.30 6.84 14.49
N VAL A 54 5.55 8.01 13.89
CA VAL A 54 6.62 8.94 14.30
C VAL A 54 6.35 9.57 15.68
N GLU A 55 7.34 10.23 16.25
CA GLU A 55 7.14 11.02 17.46
C GLU A 55 6.13 12.15 17.22
N GLY A 56 5.08 12.20 18.05
CA GLY A 56 3.92 13.08 17.83
C GLY A 56 2.92 12.58 16.77
N GLY A 57 3.17 11.42 16.17
CA GLY A 57 2.27 10.75 15.22
C GLY A 57 1.07 10.09 15.91
N PRO A 58 -0.04 9.86 15.17
CA PRO A 58 -1.31 9.39 15.75
C PRO A 58 -1.30 7.92 16.16
N PHE A 59 -0.32 7.12 15.70
CA PHE A 59 -0.26 5.68 15.97
C PHE A 59 0.80 5.30 17.00
N LYS A 60 1.46 6.27 17.63
CA LYS A 60 2.38 6.01 18.74
C LYS A 60 1.59 5.57 19.98
N ARG A 61 2.12 4.60 20.73
CA ARG A 61 1.51 4.13 21.99
C ARG A 61 1.42 5.28 23.00
N GLY A 62 0.25 5.48 23.62
CA GLY A 62 0.02 6.56 24.59
C GLY A 62 -0.38 7.91 23.98
N VAL A 63 -0.73 7.93 22.69
CA VAL A 63 -1.31 9.10 22.02
C VAL A 63 -2.63 9.52 22.65
N THR A 64 -2.83 10.84 22.76
CA THR A 64 -4.11 11.42 23.19
C THR A 64 -5.03 11.63 22.00
N GLU A 65 -6.35 11.61 22.24
CA GLU A 65 -7.35 11.89 21.20
C GLU A 65 -7.11 13.25 20.51
N GLY A 66 -6.63 14.24 21.24
CA GLY A 66 -6.29 15.56 20.69
C GLY A 66 -5.18 15.53 19.63
N VAL A 67 -4.21 14.63 19.75
CA VAL A 67 -3.18 14.42 18.73
C VAL A 67 -3.79 13.79 17.49
N VAL A 68 -4.58 12.72 17.65
CA VAL A 68 -5.29 12.07 16.52
C VAL A 68 -6.17 13.08 15.78
N TYR A 69 -6.92 13.91 16.52
CA TYR A 69 -7.77 14.95 15.96
C TYR A 69 -7.01 15.99 15.13
N LYS A 70 -5.81 16.41 15.58
CA LYS A 70 -4.94 17.31 14.81
C LYS A 70 -4.50 16.68 13.49
N TRP A 71 -4.15 15.40 13.50
CA TRP A 71 -3.77 14.68 12.28
C TRP A 71 -4.93 14.55 11.29
N ILE A 72 -6.13 14.20 11.78
CA ILE A 72 -7.34 14.14 10.94
C ILE A 72 -7.62 15.51 10.31
N LYS A 73 -7.57 16.58 11.09
CA LYS A 73 -7.72 17.95 10.55
C LYS A 73 -6.66 18.30 9.53
N GLY A 74 -5.41 17.94 9.78
CA GLY A 74 -4.30 18.22 8.87
C GLY A 74 -4.56 17.63 7.49
N VAL A 75 -5.10 16.41 7.42
CA VAL A 75 -5.50 15.78 6.15
C VAL A 75 -6.61 16.58 5.45
N ILE A 76 -7.63 17.03 6.19
CA ILE A 76 -8.73 17.83 5.63
C ILE A 76 -8.21 19.17 5.09
N PHE A 77 -7.35 19.87 5.83
CA PHE A 77 -6.76 21.14 5.38
C PHE A 77 -5.78 20.98 4.24
N SER A 78 -5.21 19.78 4.05
CA SER A 78 -4.32 19.49 2.93
C SER A 78 -5.08 19.19 1.63
N LYS A 79 -6.42 19.14 1.66
CA LYS A 79 -7.26 18.83 0.49
C LYS A 79 -6.94 19.75 -0.69
N ASP A 80 -6.96 21.06 -0.49
CA ASP A 80 -6.78 22.03 -1.58
C ASP A 80 -5.38 21.93 -2.20
N ILE A 81 -4.38 21.56 -1.38
CA ILE A 81 -3.00 21.29 -1.85
C ILE A 81 -2.98 20.03 -2.72
N ILE A 82 -3.66 18.96 -2.27
CA ILE A 82 -3.76 17.71 -3.04
C ILE A 82 -4.46 17.95 -4.37
N GLU A 83 -5.58 18.68 -4.37
CA GLU A 83 -6.31 19.05 -5.60
C GLU A 83 -5.41 19.88 -6.55
N GLY A 84 -4.65 20.85 -6.02
CA GLY A 84 -3.70 21.61 -6.83
C GLY A 84 -2.57 20.75 -7.42
N ILE A 85 -2.08 19.73 -6.70
CA ILE A 85 -1.09 18.77 -7.21
C ILE A 85 -1.71 17.86 -8.27
N GLU A 86 -2.95 17.40 -8.07
CA GLU A 86 -3.69 16.62 -9.07
C GLU A 86 -3.80 17.38 -10.40
N GLU A 87 -4.19 18.65 -10.34
CA GLU A 87 -4.28 19.53 -11.52
C GLU A 87 -2.90 19.74 -12.18
N PHE A 88 -1.88 20.06 -11.38
CA PHE A 88 -0.52 20.30 -11.90
C PHE A 88 0.07 19.07 -12.58
N CYS A 89 -0.12 17.88 -12.00
CA CYS A 89 0.38 16.61 -12.54
C CYS A 89 -0.54 16.00 -13.61
N ASN A 90 -1.72 16.60 -13.87
CA ASN A 90 -2.76 16.06 -14.73
C ASN A 90 -3.15 14.61 -14.39
N ILE A 91 -3.27 14.33 -13.09
CA ILE A 91 -3.67 13.03 -12.53
C ILE A 91 -4.97 13.20 -11.75
N SER A 92 -5.81 12.16 -11.72
CA SER A 92 -7.01 12.16 -10.88
C SER A 92 -7.08 10.89 -10.06
N PHE A 93 -7.13 11.02 -8.73
CA PHE A 93 -7.33 9.91 -7.82
C PHE A 93 -8.82 9.60 -7.58
N LYS A 94 -9.73 10.27 -8.30
CA LYS A 94 -11.17 9.96 -8.26
C LYS A 94 -11.38 8.53 -8.77
N LYS A 95 -11.83 7.65 -7.88
CA LYS A 95 -12.24 6.29 -8.23
C LYS A 95 -13.37 6.39 -9.26
N LYS A 96 -13.16 5.89 -10.49
CA LYS A 96 -14.27 5.63 -11.41
C LYS A 96 -15.17 4.61 -10.72
N LEU A 97 -16.34 5.04 -10.26
CA LEU A 97 -17.40 4.14 -9.85
C LEU A 97 -17.74 3.30 -11.09
N SER A 98 -17.29 2.05 -11.08
CA SER A 98 -17.77 1.04 -12.03
C SER A 98 -19.24 0.84 -11.71
N THR A 99 -20.12 1.55 -12.42
CA THR A 99 -21.54 1.25 -12.47
C THR A 99 -21.65 -0.21 -12.93
N ARG A 100 -22.08 -1.10 -12.03
CA ARG A 100 -22.53 -2.43 -12.39
C ARG A 100 -23.86 -2.33 -13.14
#